data_AF-A0A497FL98-F1
#
_entry.id   AF-A0A497FL98-F1
#
_cell.length_a   1.000
_cell.length_b   1.000
_cell.length_c   1.000
_cell.angle_alpha   90.00
_cell.angle_beta   90.00
_cell.angle_gamma   90.00
#
_symmetry.space_group_name_H-M   'P 1'
#
loop_
_entity.id
_entity.type
_entity.pdbx_description
1 polymer ?
#
loop_
_entity_poly.entity_id
_entity_poly.type
_entity_poly.pdbx_seq_one_letter_code
_entity_poly.pdbx_strand_id
1 'polypeptide(L)'
;MLSECSSGGRDLNKGSRRQPMKCLWSSWREVGFKLLDLGSSLIRPLVRENHYWLLESVVHDLRLYADKKIQLKQTDDKTLSELVKQQIGVDAWCWDRRFWYASLTDFKTMVSEDFTNRLTWLAESFDCDNFASLFCSLLSLVWGYNGVGVALGAVLDKGSKNVVGYHAYNCVLVEEDSKRVLCLYEPQSDFLALAERETNMDWSIYRTDLVLFY
;
A
#
# COMPACT_ATOMS: atom_id res chain seq x y z
N MET A 1 34.52 13.73 -20.23
CA MET A 1 35.27 12.47 -20.00
C MET A 1 34.28 11.41 -19.53
N LEU A 2 33.46 10.91 -20.45
CA LEU A 2 32.66 9.70 -20.34
C LEU A 2 32.64 9.15 -21.76
N SER A 3 33.38 8.07 -21.99
CA SER A 3 33.64 7.52 -23.33
C SER A 3 32.46 6.73 -23.85
N GLU A 4 32.05 7.09 -25.07
CA GLU A 4 31.12 6.37 -25.93
C GLU A 4 31.69 4.99 -26.33
N CYS A 5 30.82 3.98 -26.41
CA CYS A 5 31.13 2.75 -27.15
C CYS A 5 30.48 2.83 -28.54
N SER A 6 31.31 2.94 -29.57
CA SER A 6 30.94 2.91 -30.98
C SER A 6 31.41 1.61 -31.66
N SER A 7 30.44 0.97 -32.32
CA SER A 7 30.45 0.22 -33.59
C SER A 7 31.39 -0.97 -33.89
N GLY A 8 30.80 -2.02 -34.53
CA GLY A 8 31.50 -2.84 -35.52
C GLY A 8 31.07 -4.32 -35.69
N GLY A 9 30.36 -4.63 -36.79
CA GLY A 9 30.66 -5.79 -37.69
C GLY A 9 30.08 -7.20 -37.42
N ARG A 10 29.35 -7.73 -38.42
CA ARG A 10 28.92 -9.15 -38.67
C ARG A 10 30.16 -10.07 -38.88
N ASP A 11 30.19 -11.41 -38.74
CA ASP A 11 29.23 -12.51 -39.01
C ASP A 11 29.72 -13.87 -38.40
N LEU A 12 28.77 -14.79 -38.18
CA LEU A 12 28.86 -16.28 -38.15
C LEU A 12 29.84 -17.05 -37.23
N ASN A 13 29.32 -17.77 -36.22
CA ASN A 13 29.42 -19.26 -36.14
C ASN A 13 28.58 -19.91 -35.02
N LYS A 14 28.20 -21.17 -35.29
CA LYS A 14 27.27 -22.03 -34.53
C LYS A 14 27.74 -22.40 -33.12
N GLY A 15 26.76 -22.57 -32.23
CA GLY A 15 26.76 -23.71 -31.30
C GLY A 15 27.32 -23.47 -29.90
N SER A 16 26.60 -22.70 -29.07
CA SER A 16 26.58 -22.91 -27.62
C SER A 16 25.41 -22.09 -27.07
N ARG A 17 24.24 -22.72 -26.89
CA ARG A 17 23.19 -22.18 -26.02
C ARG A 17 23.75 -22.18 -24.60
N ARG A 18 24.42 -21.10 -24.20
CA ARG A 18 24.65 -20.83 -22.78
C ARG A 18 23.26 -20.70 -22.16
N GLN A 19 22.88 -21.69 -21.35
CA GLN A 19 21.76 -21.51 -20.43
C GLN A 19 22.03 -20.21 -19.65
N PRO A 20 21.05 -19.31 -19.53
CA PRO A 20 21.24 -18.13 -18.70
C PRO A 20 21.60 -18.64 -17.29
N MET A 21 22.77 -18.26 -16.79
CA MET A 21 23.15 -18.60 -15.42
C MET A 21 22.03 -18.08 -14.52
N LYS A 22 21.31 -18.98 -13.86
CA LYS A 22 20.41 -18.58 -12.76
C LYS A 22 21.28 -17.76 -11.83
N CYS A 23 20.95 -16.48 -11.68
CA CYS A 23 21.75 -15.53 -10.93
C CYS A 23 21.88 -16.07 -9.50
N LEU A 24 23.09 -16.37 -9.03
CA LEU A 24 23.32 -16.90 -7.67
C LEU A 24 22.64 -16.02 -6.60
N TRP A 25 22.47 -14.74 -6.87
CA TRP A 25 21.75 -13.78 -6.03
C TRP A 25 20.27 -14.14 -5.82
N SER A 26 19.57 -14.69 -6.82
CA SER A 26 18.18 -15.11 -6.65
C SER A 26 18.09 -16.33 -5.72
N SER A 27 19.05 -17.26 -5.79
CA SER A 27 19.09 -18.40 -4.88
C SER A 27 19.41 -18.01 -3.44
N TRP A 28 20.34 -17.07 -3.21
CA TRP A 28 20.65 -16.60 -1.86
C TRP A 28 19.49 -15.82 -1.23
N ARG A 29 18.78 -15.02 -2.02
CA ARG A 29 17.59 -14.30 -1.56
C ARG A 29 16.46 -15.25 -1.17
N GLU A 30 16.20 -16.26 -1.98
CA GLU A 30 15.21 -17.30 -1.67
C GLU A 30 15.59 -18.08 -0.39
N VAL A 31 16.87 -18.42 -0.22
CA VAL A 31 17.37 -19.05 1.02
C VAL A 31 17.18 -18.14 2.23
N GLY A 32 17.52 -16.84 2.12
CA GLY A 32 17.35 -15.88 3.21
C GLY A 32 15.90 -15.77 3.66
N PHE A 33 14.97 -15.67 2.71
CA PHE A 33 13.54 -15.63 3.01
C PHE A 33 13.01 -16.92 3.64
N LYS A 34 13.48 -18.10 3.19
CA LYS A 34 13.13 -19.38 3.85
C LYS A 34 13.63 -19.46 5.29
N LEU A 35 14.79 -18.87 5.59
CA LEU A 35 15.32 -18.81 6.96
C LEU A 35 14.48 -17.86 7.84
N LEU A 36 14.00 -16.75 7.28
CA LEU A 36 13.07 -15.85 7.98
C LEU A 36 11.74 -16.56 8.30
N ASP A 37 11.15 -17.26 7.32
CA ASP A 37 9.90 -18.02 7.50
C ASP A 37 10.05 -19.12 8.57
N LEU A 38 11.19 -19.81 8.56
CA LEU A 38 11.49 -20.83 9.58
C LEU A 38 11.63 -20.17 10.96
N GLY A 39 12.38 -19.08 11.04
CA GLY A 39 12.58 -18.33 12.28
C GLY A 39 11.28 -17.80 12.87
N SER A 40 10.43 -17.16 12.06
CA SER A 40 9.13 -16.63 12.48
C SER A 40 8.20 -17.75 12.96
N SER A 41 8.16 -18.88 12.24
CA SER A 41 7.38 -20.06 12.62
C SER A 41 7.81 -20.65 13.97
N LEU A 42 9.13 -20.70 14.23
CA LEU A 42 9.68 -21.21 15.47
C LEU A 42 9.34 -20.34 16.68
N ILE A 43 9.30 -19.01 16.51
CA ILE A 43 9.00 -18.09 17.61
C ILE A 43 7.51 -17.84 17.81
N ARG A 44 6.64 -18.24 16.87
CA ARG A 44 5.19 -18.02 16.94
C ARG A 44 4.58 -18.40 18.31
N PRO A 45 4.93 -19.53 18.96
CA PRO A 45 4.37 -19.88 20.28
C PRO A 45 4.87 -18.98 21.42
N LEU A 46 5.91 -18.18 21.19
CA LEU A 46 6.58 -17.35 22.18
C LEU A 46 6.15 -15.88 22.13
N VAL A 47 5.40 -15.48 21.10
CA VAL A 47 4.98 -14.10 20.87
C VAL A 47 3.46 -13.97 20.86
N ARG A 48 2.95 -12.76 21.08
CA ARG A 48 1.52 -12.48 20.95
C ARG A 48 1.11 -12.55 19.48
N GLU A 49 -0.15 -12.83 19.23
CA GLU A 49 -0.70 -12.97 17.88
C GLU A 49 -0.41 -11.77 16.97
N ASN A 50 -0.77 -10.55 17.41
CA ASN A 50 -0.46 -9.32 16.64
C ASN A 50 1.05 -9.13 16.40
N HIS A 51 1.93 -9.56 17.32
CA HIS A 51 3.39 -9.47 17.12
C HIS A 51 3.86 -10.44 16.03
N TYR A 52 3.29 -11.64 16.00
CA TYR A 52 3.58 -12.62 14.96
C TYR A 52 3.11 -12.11 13.59
N TRP A 53 1.89 -11.58 13.50
CA TRP A 53 1.35 -11.04 12.25
C TRP A 53 2.16 -9.85 11.73
N LEU A 54 2.62 -8.95 12.62
CA LEU A 54 3.54 -7.88 12.26
C LEU A 54 4.84 -8.42 11.66
N LEU A 55 5.46 -9.42 12.30
CA LEU A 55 6.70 -10.01 11.79
C LEU A 55 6.51 -10.67 10.43
N GLU A 56 5.50 -11.52 10.30
CA GLU A 56 5.18 -12.23 9.05
C GLU A 56 4.95 -11.25 7.91
N SER A 57 4.21 -10.16 8.15
CA SER A 57 3.96 -9.19 7.08
C SER A 57 5.21 -8.48 6.63
N VAL A 58 6.04 -8.01 7.55
CA VAL A 58 7.29 -7.33 7.16
C VAL A 58 8.14 -8.27 6.30
N VAL A 59 8.22 -9.56 6.65
CA VAL A 59 8.93 -10.55 5.83
C VAL A 59 8.27 -10.72 4.44
N HIS A 60 6.94 -10.84 4.40
CA HIS A 60 6.19 -11.04 3.18
C HIS A 60 6.27 -9.81 2.25
N ASP A 61 6.02 -8.62 2.77
CA ASP A 61 6.04 -7.35 2.04
C ASP A 61 7.43 -7.05 1.48
N LEU A 62 8.51 -7.32 2.24
CA LEU A 62 9.88 -7.21 1.75
C LEU A 62 10.19 -8.22 0.64
N ARG A 63 9.61 -9.43 0.70
CA ARG A 63 9.71 -10.41 -0.37
C ARG A 63 9.03 -9.90 -1.63
N LEU A 64 7.80 -9.42 -1.51
CA LEU A 64 7.02 -8.89 -2.61
C LEU A 64 7.71 -7.67 -3.23
N TYR A 65 8.19 -6.72 -2.41
CA TYR A 65 8.92 -5.53 -2.85
C TYR A 65 10.09 -5.90 -3.75
N ALA A 66 10.95 -6.79 -3.28
CA ALA A 66 12.15 -7.13 -4.02
C ALA A 66 11.86 -8.02 -5.25
N ASP A 67 10.66 -8.61 -5.37
CA ASP A 67 10.21 -9.35 -6.55
C ASP A 67 9.51 -8.47 -7.60
N LYS A 68 8.62 -7.56 -7.17
CA LYS A 68 7.66 -6.90 -8.06
C LYS A 68 8.17 -5.64 -8.74
N LYS A 69 9.30 -5.05 -8.31
CA LYS A 69 9.91 -3.85 -8.93
C LYS A 69 8.88 -2.75 -9.28
N ILE A 70 7.94 -2.51 -8.38
CA ILE A 70 6.86 -1.55 -8.61
C ILE A 70 7.47 -0.15 -8.75
N GLN A 71 7.01 0.60 -9.76
CA GLN A 71 7.46 1.96 -10.01
C GLN A 71 6.47 2.96 -9.43
N LEU A 72 6.94 3.74 -8.46
CA LEU A 72 6.15 4.84 -7.91
C LEU A 72 6.23 6.09 -8.79
N LYS A 73 5.11 6.80 -8.84
CA LYS A 73 4.94 8.12 -9.43
C LYS A 73 4.85 9.14 -8.31
N GLN A 74 5.06 10.41 -8.63
CA GLN A 74 5.06 11.50 -7.65
C GLN A 74 4.04 12.59 -8.02
N THR A 75 3.42 13.18 -7.01
CA THR A 75 2.63 14.41 -7.10
C THR A 75 3.04 15.38 -5.98
N ASP A 76 2.69 16.65 -6.10
CA ASP A 76 2.84 17.63 -5.01
C ASP A 76 1.57 17.73 -4.15
N ASP A 77 1.75 18.36 -2.99
CA ASP A 77 0.74 18.60 -1.96
C ASP A 77 -0.46 19.41 -2.46
N LYS A 78 -0.22 20.41 -3.32
CA LYS A 78 -1.29 21.27 -3.86
C LYS A 78 -2.19 20.48 -4.79
N THR A 79 -1.59 19.74 -5.71
CA THR A 79 -2.32 18.90 -6.66
C THR A 79 -3.12 17.81 -5.94
N LEU A 80 -2.55 17.19 -4.90
CA LEU A 80 -3.26 16.19 -4.10
C LEU A 80 -4.43 16.82 -3.33
N SER A 81 -4.20 17.97 -2.68
CA SER A 81 -5.25 18.68 -1.94
C SER A 81 -6.40 19.13 -2.84
N GLU A 82 -6.08 19.63 -4.04
CA GLU A 82 -7.08 19.98 -5.05
C GLU A 82 -7.87 18.76 -5.51
N LEU A 83 -7.22 17.62 -5.73
CA LEU A 83 -7.91 16.37 -6.09
C LEU A 83 -8.88 15.91 -4.98
N VAL A 84 -8.46 15.96 -3.72
CA VAL A 84 -9.34 15.64 -2.57
C VAL A 84 -10.54 16.58 -2.54
N LYS A 85 -10.31 17.88 -2.75
CA LYS A 85 -11.38 18.87 -2.79
C LYS A 85 -12.36 18.62 -3.93
N GLN A 86 -11.85 18.26 -5.11
CA GLN A 86 -12.68 18.02 -6.30
C GLN A 86 -13.47 16.72 -6.22
N GLN A 87 -12.85 15.63 -5.76
CA GLN A 87 -13.45 14.31 -5.78
C GLN A 87 -14.30 14.02 -4.52
N ILE A 88 -13.85 14.46 -3.34
CA ILE A 88 -14.49 14.16 -2.05
C ILE A 88 -15.22 15.40 -1.49
N GLY A 89 -14.78 16.62 -1.83
CA GLY A 89 -15.42 17.84 -1.33
C GLY A 89 -15.01 18.24 0.09
N VAL A 90 -13.86 17.74 0.58
CA VAL A 90 -13.25 18.11 1.87
C VAL A 90 -11.90 18.77 1.67
N ASP A 91 -11.38 19.41 2.71
CA ASP A 91 -10.00 19.86 2.71
C ASP A 91 -9.08 18.71 3.13
N ALA A 92 -7.88 18.66 2.55
CA ALA A 92 -6.83 17.72 2.91
C ALA A 92 -5.71 18.45 3.63
N TRP A 93 -5.13 17.81 4.64
CA TRP A 93 -3.91 18.28 5.29
C TRP A 93 -2.73 17.45 4.83
N CYS A 94 -1.93 18.03 3.96
CA CYS A 94 -0.69 17.43 3.45
C CYS A 94 0.49 17.91 4.28
N TRP A 95 1.11 17.03 5.06
CA TRP A 95 2.25 17.35 5.92
C TRP A 95 3.60 17.21 5.19
N ASP A 96 3.61 16.49 4.07
CA ASP A 96 4.70 16.48 3.11
C ASP A 96 4.44 17.40 1.91
N ARG A 97 5.51 17.73 1.18
CA ARG A 97 5.44 18.45 -0.10
C ARG A 97 5.34 17.53 -1.32
N ARG A 98 5.61 16.24 -1.15
CA ARG A 98 5.71 15.26 -2.23
C ARG A 98 5.07 13.97 -1.79
N PHE A 99 4.21 13.44 -2.64
CA PHE A 99 3.46 12.22 -2.39
C PHE A 99 3.73 11.21 -3.50
N TRP A 100 4.09 10.00 -3.10
CA TRP A 100 4.38 8.89 -3.98
C TRP A 100 3.21 7.92 -4.03
N TYR A 101 2.82 7.54 -5.25
CA TYR A 101 1.68 6.66 -5.52
C TYR A 101 2.01 5.68 -6.65
N ALA A 102 1.14 4.70 -6.86
CA ALA A 102 1.28 3.69 -7.91
C ALA A 102 0.00 3.56 -8.74
N SER A 103 0.03 2.70 -9.75
CA SER A 103 -1.19 2.30 -10.45
C SER A 103 -2.13 1.56 -9.49
N LEU A 104 -3.44 1.55 -9.76
CA LEU A 104 -4.41 0.79 -8.96
C LEU A 104 -4.06 -0.70 -8.91
N THR A 105 -3.59 -1.27 -10.03
CA THR A 105 -3.15 -2.67 -10.11
C THR A 105 -1.94 -2.94 -9.22
N ASP A 106 -0.96 -2.04 -9.21
CA ASP A 106 0.21 -2.16 -8.36
C ASP A 106 -0.16 -1.98 -6.88
N PHE A 107 -1.01 -1.02 -6.56
CA PHE A 107 -1.52 -0.85 -5.20
C PHE A 107 -2.23 -2.11 -4.71
N LYS A 108 -3.15 -2.68 -5.52
CA LYS A 108 -3.80 -3.97 -5.22
C LYS A 108 -2.79 -5.10 -5.03
N THR A 109 -1.68 -5.08 -5.76
CA THR A 109 -0.60 -6.04 -5.57
C THR A 109 0.12 -5.82 -4.24
N MET A 110 0.41 -4.57 -3.84
CA MET A 110 1.06 -4.28 -2.56
C MET A 110 0.21 -4.76 -1.37
N VAL A 111 -1.10 -4.55 -1.43
CA VAL A 111 -2.01 -4.87 -0.31
C VAL A 111 -2.57 -6.29 -0.36
N SER A 112 -2.35 -7.06 -1.44
CA SER A 112 -2.94 -8.42 -1.54
C SER A 112 -2.47 -9.37 -0.45
N GLU A 113 -1.37 -9.03 0.22
CA GLU A 113 -0.74 -9.85 1.24
C GLU A 113 -0.37 -9.02 2.49
N ASP A 114 -0.93 -7.81 2.60
CA ASP A 114 -0.77 -7.06 3.83
C ASP A 114 -1.52 -7.77 4.97
N PHE A 115 -1.17 -7.41 6.19
CA PHE A 115 -1.64 -8.08 7.41
C PHE A 115 -2.58 -7.24 8.23
N THR A 116 -2.90 -6.02 7.78
CA THR A 116 -3.71 -5.11 8.59
C THR A 116 -5.07 -5.75 8.88
N ASN A 117 -5.65 -6.45 7.92
CA ASN A 117 -6.84 -7.29 8.07
C ASN A 117 -6.70 -8.52 9.01
N ARG A 118 -5.48 -8.96 9.35
CA ARG A 118 -5.21 -10.09 10.27
C ARG A 118 -5.02 -9.64 11.71
N LEU A 119 -4.85 -8.34 11.95
CA LEU A 119 -4.69 -7.81 13.29
C LEU A 119 -6.01 -7.85 14.05
N THR A 120 -5.91 -8.20 15.33
CA THR A 120 -7.08 -8.18 16.21
C THR A 120 -7.40 -6.75 16.63
N TRP A 121 -8.63 -6.32 16.36
CA TRP A 121 -9.19 -5.07 16.87
C TRP A 121 -9.30 -5.11 18.39
N LEU A 122 -8.84 -4.06 19.06
CA LEU A 122 -8.92 -3.90 20.50
C LEU A 122 -9.53 -2.54 20.80
N ALA A 123 -10.70 -2.54 21.45
CA ALA A 123 -11.42 -1.31 21.79
C ALA A 123 -10.49 -0.25 22.39
N GLU A 124 -10.54 0.98 21.85
CA GLU A 124 -9.85 2.19 22.30
C GLU A 124 -8.30 2.14 22.27
N SER A 125 -7.71 0.95 22.17
CA SER A 125 -6.26 0.72 22.34
C SER A 125 -5.58 0.24 21.07
N PHE A 126 -6.35 -0.36 20.17
CA PHE A 126 -5.96 -0.67 18.80
C PHE A 126 -7.23 -0.73 17.94
N ASP A 127 -7.84 0.43 17.71
CA ASP A 127 -9.07 0.56 16.93
C ASP A 127 -8.85 1.25 15.57
N CYS A 128 -9.94 1.62 14.91
CA CYS A 128 -9.95 2.10 13.52
C CYS A 128 -8.86 3.14 13.19
N ASP A 129 -8.58 4.07 14.08
CA ASP A 129 -7.57 5.11 13.85
C ASP A 129 -6.15 4.53 13.86
N ASN A 130 -5.89 3.57 14.75
CA ASN A 130 -4.62 2.85 14.83
C ASN A 130 -4.41 1.95 13.61
N PHE A 131 -5.44 1.28 13.10
CA PHE A 131 -5.34 0.53 11.84
C PHE A 131 -5.02 1.47 10.67
N ALA A 132 -5.75 2.58 10.53
CA ALA A 132 -5.54 3.53 9.44
C ALA A 132 -4.13 4.15 9.49
N SER A 133 -3.66 4.55 10.68
CA SER A 133 -2.33 5.12 10.86
C SER A 133 -1.21 4.09 10.67
N LEU A 134 -1.39 2.85 11.15
CA LEU A 134 -0.44 1.77 10.94
C LEU A 134 -0.29 1.45 9.45
N PHE A 135 -1.41 1.36 8.72
CA PHE A 135 -1.40 1.11 7.27
C PHE A 135 -0.61 2.17 6.50
N CYS A 136 -0.84 3.47 6.77
CA CYS A 136 -0.04 4.56 6.20
C CYS A 136 1.46 4.36 6.48
N SER A 137 1.82 4.07 7.74
CA SER A 137 3.21 3.93 8.15
C SER A 137 3.91 2.76 7.47
N LEU A 138 3.20 1.64 7.29
CA LEU A 138 3.72 0.44 6.64
C LEU A 138 3.96 0.66 5.14
N LEU A 139 2.99 1.23 4.44
CA LEU A 139 3.14 1.53 3.01
C LEU A 139 4.31 2.51 2.75
N SER A 140 4.42 3.55 3.58
CA SER A 140 5.56 4.48 3.51
C SER A 140 6.89 3.78 3.78
N LEU A 141 6.97 2.92 4.81
CA LEU A 141 8.22 2.26 5.19
C LEU A 141 8.68 1.20 4.18
N VAL A 142 7.78 0.32 3.75
CA VAL A 142 8.12 -0.80 2.89
C VAL A 142 8.27 -0.37 1.44
N TRP A 143 7.32 0.41 0.95
CA TRP A 143 7.20 0.72 -0.47
C TRP A 143 7.71 2.11 -0.82
N GLY A 144 7.85 3.01 0.15
CA GLY A 144 8.07 4.44 -0.11
C GLY A 144 6.79 5.12 -0.60
N TYR A 145 5.62 4.57 -0.29
CA TYR A 145 4.31 5.05 -0.74
C TYR A 145 3.64 5.84 0.38
N ASN A 146 3.78 7.17 0.37
CA ASN A 146 3.07 8.08 1.28
C ASN A 146 1.84 8.75 0.64
N GLY A 147 1.46 8.39 -0.59
CA GLY A 147 0.21 8.80 -1.25
C GLY A 147 -1.05 8.18 -0.62
N VAL A 148 -1.00 7.86 0.67
CA VAL A 148 -2.07 7.27 1.46
C VAL A 148 -2.22 8.10 2.73
N GLY A 149 -3.44 8.55 3.01
CA GLY A 149 -3.75 9.35 4.18
C GLY A 149 -4.73 8.66 5.10
N VAL A 150 -4.81 9.15 6.33
CA VAL A 150 -5.88 8.81 7.27
C VAL A 150 -7.08 9.70 6.94
N ALA A 151 -8.20 9.07 6.62
CA ALA A 151 -9.49 9.73 6.43
C ALA A 151 -10.37 9.51 7.66
N LEU A 152 -11.02 10.59 8.09
CA LEU A 152 -11.90 10.62 9.26
C LEU A 152 -13.29 11.06 8.81
N GLY A 153 -14.32 10.37 9.27
CA GLY A 153 -15.67 10.62 8.82
C GLY A 153 -16.76 9.98 9.65
N ALA A 154 -18.00 10.30 9.30
CA ALA A 154 -19.18 9.68 9.89
C ALA A 154 -19.54 8.40 9.13
N VAL A 155 -19.97 7.37 9.86
CA VAL A 155 -20.59 6.18 9.28
C VAL A 155 -22.10 6.41 9.26
N LEU A 156 -22.70 6.26 8.08
CA LEU A 156 -24.12 6.41 7.85
C LEU A 156 -24.76 5.05 7.60
N ASP A 157 -25.91 4.81 8.21
CA ASP A 157 -26.76 3.67 7.86
C ASP A 157 -27.26 3.81 6.41
N LYS A 158 -27.24 2.71 5.65
CA LYS A 158 -27.58 2.73 4.22
C LYS A 158 -29.02 3.11 3.93
N GLY A 159 -29.95 2.69 4.80
CA GLY A 159 -31.38 2.93 4.61
C GLY A 159 -31.80 4.31 5.08
N SER A 160 -31.50 4.63 6.34
CA SER A 160 -31.95 5.85 7.00
C SER A 160 -31.06 7.06 6.75
N LYS A 161 -29.81 6.87 6.32
CA LYS A 161 -28.77 7.91 6.20
C LYS A 161 -28.43 8.62 7.51
N ASN A 162 -28.90 8.09 8.65
CA ASN A 162 -28.55 8.60 9.96
C ASN A 162 -27.10 8.25 10.30
N VAL A 163 -26.42 9.16 11.00
CA VAL A 163 -25.10 8.91 11.55
C VAL A 163 -25.22 7.84 12.65
N VAL A 164 -24.51 6.73 12.50
CA VAL A 164 -24.46 5.63 13.48
C VAL A 164 -23.14 5.58 14.26
N GLY A 165 -22.14 6.35 13.83
CA GLY A 165 -20.85 6.45 14.49
C GLY A 165 -19.86 7.28 13.69
N TYR A 166 -18.62 7.30 14.16
CA TYR A 166 -17.47 7.87 13.46
C TYR A 166 -16.43 6.78 13.26
N HIS A 167 -15.65 6.92 12.20
CA HIS A 167 -14.68 5.90 11.81
C HIS A 167 -13.45 6.52 11.17
N ALA A 168 -12.34 5.82 11.30
CA ALA A 168 -11.09 6.13 10.64
C ALA A 168 -10.74 5.02 9.65
N TYR A 169 -10.31 5.43 8.46
CA TYR A 169 -9.99 4.56 7.34
C TYR A 169 -8.94 5.25 6.48
N ASN A 170 -8.60 4.71 5.32
CA ASN A 170 -7.57 5.30 4.46
C ASN A 170 -8.15 5.93 3.20
N CYS A 171 -7.56 7.04 2.78
CA CYS A 171 -7.77 7.64 1.47
C CYS A 171 -6.48 7.47 0.66
N VAL A 172 -6.56 6.78 -0.47
CA VAL A 172 -5.42 6.31 -1.25
C VAL A 172 -5.41 7.00 -2.60
N LEU A 173 -4.33 7.70 -2.91
CA LEU A 173 -4.07 8.24 -4.25
C LEU A 173 -3.55 7.13 -5.15
N VAL A 174 -4.26 6.79 -6.22
CA VAL A 174 -3.80 5.82 -7.23
C VAL A 174 -3.87 6.41 -8.63
N GLU A 175 -3.24 5.74 -9.58
CA GLU A 175 -3.50 5.97 -11.00
C GLU A 175 -4.37 4.86 -11.59
N GLU A 176 -5.48 5.22 -12.21
CA GLU A 176 -6.36 4.35 -12.98
C GLU A 176 -6.60 5.00 -14.35
N ASP A 177 -6.41 4.25 -15.44
CA ASP A 177 -6.56 4.75 -16.81
C ASP A 177 -5.82 6.07 -17.10
N SER A 178 -4.57 6.18 -16.63
CA SER A 178 -3.72 7.39 -16.71
C SER A 178 -4.26 8.63 -16.01
N LYS A 179 -5.26 8.47 -15.12
CA LYS A 179 -5.80 9.54 -14.28
C LYS A 179 -5.51 9.26 -12.82
N ARG A 180 -5.20 10.32 -12.08
CA ARG A 180 -5.11 10.26 -10.62
C ARG A 180 -6.51 10.23 -10.05
N VAL A 181 -6.79 9.25 -9.21
CA VAL A 181 -8.06 9.11 -8.51
C VAL A 181 -7.79 8.77 -7.05
N LEU A 182 -8.74 9.11 -6.20
CA LEU A 182 -8.74 8.73 -4.80
C LEU A 182 -9.64 7.53 -4.59
N CYS A 183 -9.19 6.57 -3.80
CA CYS A 183 -10.01 5.45 -3.33
C CYS A 183 -10.07 5.48 -1.80
N LEU A 184 -11.20 5.06 -1.23
CA LEU A 184 -11.26 4.74 0.19
C LEU A 184 -10.90 3.26 0.39
N TYR A 185 -10.05 3.00 1.37
CA TYR A 185 -9.59 1.67 1.75
C TYR A 185 -9.91 1.39 3.22
N GLU A 186 -10.55 0.25 3.49
CA GLU A 186 -10.78 -0.27 4.84
C GLU A 186 -9.68 -1.29 5.18
N PRO A 187 -8.66 -0.93 5.98
CA PRO A 187 -7.54 -1.82 6.28
C PRO A 187 -7.94 -3.04 7.12
N GLN A 188 -9.12 -3.06 7.72
CA GLN A 188 -9.59 -4.24 8.47
C GLN A 188 -10.22 -5.32 7.58
N SER A 189 -10.64 -4.99 6.37
CA SER A 189 -11.39 -5.91 5.49
C SER A 189 -10.93 -5.88 4.03
N ASP A 190 -9.87 -5.13 3.73
CA ASP A 190 -9.33 -4.83 2.40
C ASP A 190 -10.35 -4.24 1.42
N PHE A 191 -11.46 -3.70 1.92
CA PHE A 191 -12.50 -3.18 1.05
C PHE A 191 -12.02 -1.87 0.41
N LEU A 192 -12.11 -1.79 -0.91
CA LEU A 192 -11.65 -0.65 -1.69
C LEU A 192 -12.78 -0.15 -2.60
N ALA A 193 -13.06 1.15 -2.53
CA ALA A 193 -14.02 1.81 -3.41
C ALA A 193 -13.47 3.15 -3.92
N LEU A 194 -13.93 3.58 -5.09
CA LEU A 194 -13.65 4.93 -5.58
C LEU A 194 -14.21 5.95 -4.58
N ALA A 195 -13.40 6.92 -4.18
CA ALA A 195 -13.79 7.87 -3.16
C ALA A 195 -14.79 8.89 -3.70
N GLU A 196 -15.83 9.14 -2.91
CA GLU A 196 -16.82 10.20 -3.08
C GLU A 196 -17.06 10.86 -1.71
N ARG A 197 -17.87 11.94 -1.66
CA ARG A 197 -18.22 12.56 -0.37
C ARG A 197 -18.89 11.57 0.59
N GLU A 198 -19.80 10.75 0.06
CA GLU A 198 -20.47 9.64 0.74
C GLU A 198 -20.18 8.35 -0.02
N THR A 199 -19.18 7.59 0.42
CA THR A 199 -18.74 6.39 -0.31
C THR A 199 -19.41 5.16 0.28
N ASN A 200 -19.93 4.27 -0.57
CA ASN A 200 -20.47 2.98 -0.15
C ASN A 200 -19.32 1.99 0.16
N MET A 201 -19.16 1.64 1.44
CA MET A 201 -18.07 0.82 1.96
C MET A 201 -18.58 -0.56 2.42
N ASP A 202 -19.28 -1.24 1.52
CA ASP A 202 -19.92 -2.56 1.67
C ASP A 202 -21.07 -2.66 2.68
N TRP A 203 -20.83 -2.49 3.97
CA TRP A 203 -21.87 -2.65 4.99
C TRP A 203 -22.52 -1.33 5.41
N SER A 204 -21.85 -0.20 5.15
CA SER A 204 -22.33 1.14 5.47
C SER A 204 -21.87 2.18 4.45
N ILE A 205 -22.18 3.46 4.70
CA ILE A 205 -21.72 4.58 3.89
C ILE A 205 -20.80 5.43 4.73
N TYR A 206 -19.59 5.71 4.24
CA TYR A 206 -18.65 6.58 4.91
C TYR A 206 -18.77 7.99 4.32
N ARG A 207 -19.15 8.96 5.16
CA ARG A 207 -19.08 10.38 4.83
C ARG A 207 -17.76 10.95 5.31
N THR A 208 -16.83 11.17 4.38
CA THR A 208 -15.53 11.74 4.72
C THR A 208 -15.67 13.20 5.10
N ASP A 209 -15.07 13.59 6.22
CA ASP A 209 -15.10 14.96 6.74
C ASP A 209 -13.69 15.60 6.78
N LEU A 210 -12.62 14.80 6.90
CA LEU A 210 -11.21 15.24 6.87
C LEU A 210 -10.31 14.14 6.30
N VAL A 211 -9.22 14.53 5.62
CA VAL A 211 -8.14 13.62 5.23
C VAL A 211 -6.78 14.23 5.61
N LEU A 212 -5.91 13.43 6.21
CA LEU A 212 -4.53 13.79 6.55
C LEU A 212 -3.55 12.88 5.81
N PHE A 213 -2.65 13.47 5.03
CA PHE A 213 -1.54 12.78 4.37
C PHE A 213 -0.21 13.20 5.01
N TYR A 214 0.64 12.24 5.36
CA TYR A 214 1.90 12.46 6.09
C TYR A 214 2.92 11.34 5.83
#